data_AF-A0A091DAK2-F1
#
_entry.id   AF-A0A091DAK2-F1
#
_cell.length_a   1.000
_cell.length_b   1.000
_cell.length_c   1.000
_cell.angle_alpha   90.00
_cell.angle_beta   90.00
_cell.angle_gamma   90.00
#
_symmetry.space_group_name_H-M   'P 1'
#
loop_
_entity.id
_entity.type
_entity.pdbx_description
1 polymer ?
#
loop_
_entity_poly.entity_id
_entity_poly.type
_entity_poly.pdbx_seq_one_letter_code
_entity_poly.pdbx_strand_id
1 'polypeptide(L)'
;MSHRHLEQLLACTAEVQSEYGSDPPPPAPSFPQALECFCQAASEVGKEEFLDRLIRAEDGEAASSPRLQYYNKVLRLLDVVGLPELVIQLATAAITEAGDDWKGQATLRTCIFKHHLDLGHNSQAYEALTQIPDSSRQLDCLRQLVVVLCERSQLQDLVEFPYVNLHNEVVGIIESRARAVDLTTHNYYELLYAFHIHRHNFRKAGTVMFEYGTRLGREVRTLRGLEKQGSCYLAALNCLRLIRPEYAWIVQPATGAVYDRPGTSPKRSHDGECTATPAARQVEILELADLEKECSLARIRLVLARHDPAAVAVAGSSSAEEMVTLLVQAGLFDTALSLCQTFRLPLTPVFEGLTFKCIRLQLGGENAQAEAWAWLAANQLSSVVTTKESSATDEAWRLLSAYLERYQVQNNLHHRCVINKLLSHGVPLPNWLINSYKKVDAAELLRLYLKYDLLEEAVDLVSEYVDAVLGKGHQYFGIEFPLSATAPMVWLPYSSIDQLLQALGENSANSHNLALSQKILDKLDNYQQKVDKATRDLLFRLNL
;
A
#
# COMPACT_ATOMS: atom_id res chain seq x y z
N MET A 1 10.55 -70.73 -22.31
CA MET A 1 10.47 -70.31 -20.89
C MET A 1 10.13 -68.83 -20.74
N SER A 2 10.32 -67.99 -21.78
CA SER A 2 9.99 -66.55 -21.81
C SER A 2 8.50 -66.24 -21.99
N HIS A 3 7.81 -66.94 -22.90
CA HIS A 3 6.42 -66.64 -23.30
C HIS A 3 5.39 -66.73 -22.16
N ARG A 4 5.38 -67.83 -21.39
CA ARG A 4 4.46 -68.02 -20.26
C ARG A 4 4.72 -67.05 -19.10
N HIS A 5 5.98 -66.68 -18.86
CA HIS A 5 6.30 -65.72 -17.80
C HIS A 5 5.87 -64.30 -18.18
N LEU A 6 5.96 -63.93 -19.46
CA LEU A 6 5.49 -62.62 -19.92
C LEU A 6 3.97 -62.53 -19.98
N GLU A 7 3.30 -63.60 -20.46
CA GLU A 7 1.84 -63.72 -20.39
C GLU A 7 1.34 -63.75 -18.95
N GLN A 8 2.05 -64.43 -18.03
CA GLN A 8 1.73 -64.41 -16.60
C GLN A 8 2.02 -63.05 -15.94
N LEU A 9 3.08 -62.34 -16.32
CA LEU A 9 3.36 -60.97 -15.86
C LEU A 9 2.31 -59.99 -16.37
N LEU A 10 1.90 -60.10 -17.64
CA LEU A 10 0.80 -59.36 -18.24
C LEU A 10 -0.56 -59.76 -17.65
N ALA A 11 -0.77 -61.02 -17.26
CA ALA A 11 -1.99 -61.50 -16.61
C ALA A 11 -2.02 -61.26 -15.08
N CYS A 12 -0.88 -60.95 -14.45
CA CYS A 12 -0.82 -60.46 -13.08
C CYS A 12 -0.96 -58.92 -13.02
N THR A 13 -0.68 -58.21 -14.12
CA THR A 13 -0.81 -56.75 -14.23
C THR A 13 -2.13 -56.34 -14.89
N ALA A 14 -2.70 -57.13 -15.79
CA ALA A 14 -4.07 -56.98 -16.25
C ALA A 14 -4.96 -57.98 -15.51
N GLU A 15 -6.10 -57.54 -14.98
CA GLU A 15 -7.21 -58.41 -14.61
C GLU A 15 -7.70 -59.20 -15.84
N VAL A 16 -7.04 -60.30 -16.18
CA VAL A 16 -7.57 -61.33 -17.08
C VAL A 16 -7.45 -62.68 -16.39
N GLN A 17 -8.31 -62.87 -15.39
CA GLN A 17 -8.55 -64.16 -14.74
C GLN A 17 -9.50 -65.08 -15.55
N SER A 18 -9.65 -64.89 -16.86
CA SER A 18 -10.70 -65.60 -17.62
C SER A 18 -10.21 -66.78 -18.47
N GLU A 19 -8.92 -66.99 -18.68
CA GLU A 19 -8.45 -68.15 -19.45
C GLU A 19 -7.12 -68.65 -18.87
N TYR A 20 -7.16 -69.50 -17.84
CA TYR A 20 -6.26 -70.65 -17.62
C TYR A 20 -6.54 -71.20 -16.22
N GLY A 21 -6.95 -72.48 -16.19
CA GLY A 21 -7.37 -73.16 -14.97
C GLY A 21 -6.25 -73.37 -13.95
N SER A 22 -6.65 -73.24 -12.68
CA SER A 22 -6.21 -74.04 -11.53
C SER A 22 -4.74 -74.48 -11.49
N ASP A 23 -3.84 -73.53 -11.21
CA ASP A 23 -2.59 -73.78 -10.49
C ASP A 23 -2.29 -72.54 -9.62
N PRO A 24 -1.70 -72.70 -8.41
CA PRO A 24 -1.41 -71.57 -7.55
C PRO A 24 -0.42 -70.62 -8.25
N PRO A 25 -0.62 -69.28 -8.19
CA PRO A 25 0.30 -68.36 -8.81
C PRO A 25 1.69 -68.52 -8.17
N PRO A 26 2.78 -68.59 -8.96
CA PRO A 26 4.13 -68.46 -8.42
C PRO A 26 4.25 -67.12 -7.68
N PRO A 27 5.17 -67.00 -6.70
CA PRO A 27 5.32 -65.78 -5.92
C PRO A 27 5.54 -64.59 -6.86
N ALA A 28 4.86 -63.48 -6.58
CA ALA A 28 4.99 -62.24 -7.35
C ALA A 28 6.47 -61.98 -7.63
N PRO A 29 6.87 -61.86 -8.91
CA PRO A 29 8.27 -61.66 -9.25
C PRO A 29 8.78 -60.41 -8.55
N SER A 30 9.99 -60.49 -8.00
CA SER A 30 10.64 -59.31 -7.44
C SER A 30 10.74 -58.23 -8.54
N PHE A 31 10.55 -56.95 -8.17
CA PHE A 31 10.63 -55.80 -9.08
C PHE A 31 11.72 -55.89 -10.18
N PRO A 32 12.99 -56.29 -9.90
CA PRO A 32 14.01 -56.42 -10.94
C PRO A 32 13.76 -57.56 -11.94
N GLN A 33 13.16 -58.69 -11.51
CA GLN A 33 12.86 -59.81 -12.40
C GLN A 33 11.76 -59.45 -13.41
N ALA A 34 10.76 -58.66 -12.99
CA ALA A 34 9.73 -58.18 -13.88
C ALA A 34 10.32 -57.25 -14.96
N LEU A 35 11.21 -56.33 -14.57
CA LEU A 35 11.90 -55.44 -15.50
C LEU A 35 12.75 -56.20 -16.52
N GLU A 36 13.55 -57.17 -16.09
CA GLU A 36 14.35 -57.99 -16.99
C GLU A 36 13.48 -58.74 -18.01
N CYS A 37 12.33 -59.27 -17.57
CA CYS A 37 11.37 -59.92 -18.46
C CYS A 37 10.83 -58.95 -19.53
N PHE A 38 10.40 -57.75 -19.14
CA PHE A 38 9.89 -56.74 -20.09
C PHE A 38 10.97 -56.25 -21.07
N CYS A 39 12.20 -56.05 -20.60
CA CYS A 39 13.32 -55.68 -21.47
C CYS A 39 13.70 -56.81 -22.45
N GLN A 40 13.67 -58.07 -22.00
CA GLN A 40 13.91 -59.22 -22.87
C GLN A 40 12.81 -59.35 -23.93
N ALA A 41 11.53 -59.18 -23.57
CA ALA A 41 10.45 -59.18 -24.55
C ALA A 41 10.58 -58.07 -25.59
N ALA A 42 11.02 -56.87 -25.20
CA ALA A 42 11.26 -55.79 -26.16
C ALA A 42 12.28 -56.18 -27.25
N SER A 43 13.28 -57.01 -26.92
CA SER A 43 14.27 -57.51 -27.88
C SER A 43 13.73 -58.58 -28.84
N GLU A 44 12.66 -59.28 -28.45
CA GLU A 44 11.99 -60.34 -29.20
C GLU A 44 10.77 -59.84 -30.01
N VAL A 45 10.47 -58.53 -29.94
CA VAL A 45 9.49 -57.86 -30.81
C VAL A 45 9.90 -58.02 -32.28
N GLY A 46 8.99 -58.56 -33.11
CA GLY A 46 9.23 -58.92 -34.51
C GLY A 46 9.70 -60.37 -34.73
N LYS A 47 9.97 -61.14 -33.67
CA LYS A 47 10.26 -62.59 -33.75
C LYS A 47 9.09 -63.45 -33.24
N GLU A 48 8.29 -62.93 -32.31
CA GLU A 48 7.16 -63.64 -31.70
C GLU A 48 5.80 -63.02 -32.13
N GLU A 49 4.92 -63.84 -32.72
CA GLU A 49 3.64 -63.38 -33.30
C GLU A 49 2.65 -62.77 -32.28
N PHE A 50 2.77 -63.10 -30.98
CA PHE A 50 1.88 -62.55 -29.96
C PHE A 50 2.25 -61.10 -29.59
N LEU A 51 3.54 -60.76 -29.57
CA LEU A 51 4.01 -59.39 -29.36
C LEU A 51 3.58 -58.49 -30.52
N ASP A 52 3.64 -59.03 -31.74
CA ASP A 52 3.16 -58.34 -32.93
C ASP A 52 1.63 -58.15 -32.90
N ARG A 53 0.88 -59.09 -32.32
CA ARG A 53 -0.57 -58.91 -32.05
C ARG A 53 -0.85 -57.85 -31.00
N LEU A 54 -0.04 -57.78 -29.94
CA LEU A 54 -0.16 -56.77 -28.87
C LEU A 54 0.08 -55.34 -29.41
N ILE A 55 1.03 -55.19 -30.34
CA ILE A 55 1.38 -53.92 -30.97
C ILE A 55 0.32 -53.49 -32.01
N ARG A 56 -0.24 -54.44 -32.77
CA ARG A 56 -1.19 -54.17 -33.86
C ARG A 56 -2.59 -53.71 -33.43
N ALA A 57 -2.93 -53.78 -32.14
CA ALA A 57 -4.33 -53.80 -31.76
C ALA A 57 -5.10 -52.48 -31.97
N GLU A 58 -4.57 -51.27 -31.74
CA GLU A 58 -5.48 -50.08 -31.69
C GLU A 58 -4.95 -48.71 -32.15
N ASP A 59 -3.64 -48.46 -32.30
CA ASP A 59 -3.15 -47.10 -32.56
C ASP A 59 -2.58 -46.92 -33.98
N GLY A 60 -3.30 -46.15 -34.82
CA GLY A 60 -2.95 -45.79 -36.20
C GLY A 60 -1.77 -44.82 -36.35
N GLU A 61 -0.77 -44.83 -35.46
CA GLU A 61 0.43 -43.99 -35.55
C GLU A 61 1.61 -44.76 -36.17
N ALA A 62 1.60 -44.86 -37.50
CA ALA A 62 2.55 -45.61 -38.33
C ALA A 62 3.98 -45.03 -38.42
N ALA A 63 4.44 -44.24 -37.43
CA ALA A 63 5.71 -43.52 -37.49
C ALA A 63 6.76 -43.93 -36.44
N SER A 64 6.41 -44.78 -35.48
CA SER A 64 7.32 -45.22 -34.40
C SER A 64 7.87 -46.63 -34.67
N SER A 65 9.08 -46.91 -34.15
CA SER A 65 9.66 -48.26 -34.23
C SER A 65 8.76 -49.27 -33.49
N PRO A 66 8.67 -50.54 -33.94
CA PRO A 66 7.79 -51.55 -33.33
C PRO A 66 8.14 -51.80 -31.85
N ARG A 67 9.41 -51.64 -31.47
CA ARG A 67 9.86 -51.69 -30.07
C ARG A 67 9.34 -50.52 -29.24
N LEU A 68 9.31 -49.31 -29.79
CA LEU A 68 8.79 -48.14 -29.10
C LEU A 68 7.26 -48.22 -28.91
N GLN A 69 6.55 -48.83 -29.87
CA GLN A 69 5.12 -49.14 -29.73
C GLN A 69 4.86 -50.16 -28.61
N TYR A 70 5.70 -51.20 -28.52
CA TYR A 70 5.66 -52.15 -27.40
C TYR A 70 5.87 -51.43 -26.05
N TYR A 71 6.93 -50.63 -25.91
CA TYR A 71 7.18 -49.88 -24.69
C TYR A 71 6.02 -48.95 -24.32
N ASN A 72 5.45 -48.21 -25.29
CA ASN A 72 4.29 -47.34 -25.02
C ASN A 72 3.08 -48.13 -24.51
N LYS A 73 2.80 -49.33 -25.05
CA LYS A 73 1.68 -50.16 -24.59
C LYS A 73 1.93 -50.73 -23.20
N VAL A 74 3.16 -51.19 -22.91
CA VAL A 74 3.54 -51.69 -21.59
C VAL A 74 3.51 -50.57 -20.55
N LEU A 75 3.98 -49.36 -20.89
CA LEU A 75 3.89 -48.20 -19.99
C LEU A 75 2.43 -47.86 -19.66
N ARG A 76 1.52 -47.82 -20.65
CA ARG A 76 0.09 -47.61 -20.40
C ARG A 76 -0.52 -48.67 -19.48
N LEU A 77 -0.11 -49.94 -19.61
CA LEU A 77 -0.57 -51.01 -18.73
C LEU A 77 -0.04 -50.82 -17.31
N LEU A 78 1.24 -50.47 -17.15
CA LEU A 78 1.84 -50.24 -15.84
C LEU A 78 1.30 -49.00 -15.13
N ASP A 79 0.90 -47.97 -15.89
CA ASP A 79 0.19 -46.80 -15.37
C ASP A 79 -1.15 -47.21 -14.74
N VAL A 80 -1.88 -48.16 -15.35
CA VAL A 80 -3.15 -48.69 -14.81
C VAL A 80 -2.95 -49.48 -13.53
N VAL A 81 -1.83 -50.20 -13.41
CA VAL A 81 -1.49 -51.01 -12.21
C VAL A 81 -0.96 -50.15 -11.06
N GLY A 82 -0.50 -48.92 -11.35
CA GLY A 82 0.00 -48.01 -10.34
C GLY A 82 1.39 -48.39 -9.80
N LEU A 83 2.29 -48.86 -10.67
CA LEU A 83 3.69 -49.19 -10.31
C LEU A 83 4.68 -48.16 -10.89
N PRO A 84 4.78 -46.94 -10.30
CA PRO A 84 5.53 -45.82 -10.89
C PRO A 84 7.04 -46.05 -11.02
N GLU A 85 7.66 -46.81 -10.11
CA GLU A 85 9.11 -47.09 -10.15
C GLU A 85 9.50 -47.94 -11.37
N LEU A 86 8.67 -48.94 -11.70
CA LEU A 86 8.89 -49.81 -12.86
C LEU A 86 8.66 -49.04 -14.18
N VAL A 87 7.67 -48.14 -14.20
CA VAL A 87 7.42 -47.23 -15.34
C VAL A 87 8.65 -46.37 -15.62
N ILE A 88 9.27 -45.78 -14.60
CA ILE A 88 10.47 -44.94 -14.76
C ILE A 88 11.63 -45.74 -15.34
N GLN A 89 11.90 -46.94 -14.81
CA GLN A 89 13.02 -47.76 -15.26
C GLN A 89 12.80 -48.31 -16.69
N LEU A 90 11.57 -48.65 -17.06
CA LEU A 90 11.24 -49.07 -18.43
C LEU A 90 11.23 -47.89 -19.41
N ALA A 91 10.76 -46.72 -18.99
CA ALA A 91 10.77 -45.53 -19.84
C ALA A 91 12.20 -45.01 -20.08
N THR A 92 13.10 -45.11 -19.09
CA THR A 92 14.53 -44.78 -19.28
C THR A 92 15.21 -45.76 -20.24
N ALA A 93 14.91 -47.06 -20.14
CA ALA A 93 15.37 -48.04 -21.14
C ALA A 93 14.81 -47.73 -22.54
N ALA A 94 13.52 -47.40 -22.64
CA ALA A 94 12.87 -47.06 -23.90
C ALA A 94 13.46 -45.80 -24.58
N ILE A 95 13.97 -44.83 -23.82
CA ILE A 95 14.65 -43.64 -24.36
C ILE A 95 15.94 -44.02 -25.10
N THR A 96 16.69 -45.01 -24.60
CA THR A 96 17.92 -45.47 -25.28
C THR A 96 17.63 -46.14 -26.62
N GLU A 97 16.49 -46.83 -26.73
CA GLU A 97 16.03 -47.48 -27.96
C GLU A 97 15.31 -46.51 -28.93
N ALA A 98 14.83 -45.36 -28.45
CA ALA A 98 14.11 -44.38 -29.25
C ALA A 98 14.98 -43.65 -30.31
N GLY A 99 16.31 -43.76 -30.24
CA GLY A 99 17.22 -43.23 -31.27
C GLY A 99 17.00 -41.74 -31.54
N ASP A 100 16.67 -41.37 -32.78
CA ASP A 100 16.44 -39.97 -33.22
C ASP A 100 14.96 -39.54 -33.21
N ASP A 101 14.02 -40.37 -32.74
CA ASP A 101 12.60 -40.00 -32.68
C ASP A 101 12.33 -38.98 -31.56
N TRP A 102 12.45 -37.70 -31.89
CA TRP A 102 12.27 -36.60 -30.94
C TRP A 102 10.86 -36.56 -30.33
N LYS A 103 9.82 -37.04 -31.04
CA LYS A 103 8.43 -37.04 -30.54
C LYS A 103 8.23 -38.14 -29.51
N GLY A 104 8.71 -39.35 -29.81
CA GLY A 104 8.72 -40.49 -28.88
C GLY A 104 9.58 -40.21 -27.65
N GLN A 105 10.75 -39.58 -27.82
CA GLN A 105 11.56 -39.14 -26.68
C GLN A 105 10.83 -38.10 -25.82
N ALA A 106 10.11 -37.15 -26.43
CA ALA A 106 9.35 -36.16 -25.69
C ALA A 106 8.20 -36.80 -24.89
N THR A 107 7.46 -37.77 -25.45
CA THR A 107 6.40 -38.48 -24.70
C THR A 107 6.97 -39.28 -23.55
N LEU A 108 8.05 -40.03 -23.78
CA LEU A 108 8.69 -40.86 -22.75
C LEU A 108 9.28 -40.02 -21.62
N ARG A 109 9.97 -38.91 -21.93
CA ARG A 109 10.51 -38.00 -20.90
C ARG A 109 9.41 -37.27 -20.11
N THR A 110 8.31 -36.89 -20.75
CA THR A 110 7.12 -36.37 -20.03
C THR A 110 6.50 -37.42 -19.12
N CYS A 111 6.50 -38.70 -19.53
CA CYS A 111 6.02 -39.80 -18.70
C CYS A 111 6.91 -39.99 -17.46
N ILE A 112 8.24 -40.03 -17.65
CA ILE A 112 9.22 -40.10 -16.55
C ILE A 112 9.02 -38.93 -15.57
N PHE A 113 8.88 -37.70 -16.09
CA PHE A 113 8.63 -36.51 -15.27
C PHE A 113 7.38 -36.68 -14.38
N LYS A 114 6.24 -37.10 -14.95
CA LYS A 114 4.99 -37.26 -14.20
C LYS A 114 5.14 -38.29 -13.08
N HIS A 115 5.75 -39.43 -13.37
CA HIS A 115 5.93 -40.49 -12.37
C HIS A 115 6.93 -40.12 -11.26
N HIS A 116 8.03 -39.44 -11.58
CA HIS A 116 8.93 -38.90 -10.53
C HIS A 116 8.24 -37.83 -9.68
N LEU A 117 7.38 -37.01 -10.30
CA LEU A 117 6.59 -36.02 -9.58
C LEU A 117 5.58 -36.69 -8.65
N ASP A 118 4.89 -37.74 -9.09
CA ASP A 118 3.94 -38.48 -8.26
C ASP A 118 4.62 -39.18 -7.07
N LEU A 119 5.84 -39.70 -7.28
CA LEU A 119 6.68 -40.28 -6.22
C LEU A 119 7.29 -39.26 -5.24
N GLY A 120 7.27 -37.96 -5.56
CA GLY A 120 7.89 -36.92 -4.74
C GLY A 120 9.41 -36.79 -4.88
N HIS A 121 10.00 -37.40 -5.91
CA HIS A 121 11.42 -37.27 -6.24
C HIS A 121 11.71 -35.97 -6.98
N ASN A 122 11.63 -34.83 -6.28
CA ASN A 122 11.63 -33.49 -6.87
C ASN A 122 12.88 -33.17 -7.72
N SER A 123 14.06 -33.57 -7.26
CA SER A 123 15.32 -33.35 -8.01
C SER A 123 15.36 -34.14 -9.32
N GLN A 124 14.94 -35.41 -9.28
CA GLN A 124 14.90 -36.28 -10.46
C GLN A 124 13.83 -35.84 -11.45
N ALA A 125 12.66 -35.37 -10.96
CA ALA A 125 11.63 -34.78 -11.80
C ALA A 125 12.16 -33.52 -12.52
N TYR A 126 12.90 -32.65 -11.81
CA TYR A 126 13.51 -31.48 -12.42
C TYR A 126 14.56 -31.84 -13.48
N GLU A 127 15.42 -32.82 -13.23
CA GLU A 127 16.37 -33.33 -14.22
C GLU A 127 15.66 -33.84 -15.48
N ALA A 128 14.62 -34.67 -15.32
CA ALA A 128 13.82 -35.18 -16.43
C ALA A 128 13.19 -34.05 -17.27
N LEU A 129 12.73 -32.97 -16.61
CA LEU A 129 12.17 -31.79 -17.26
C LEU A 129 13.19 -31.04 -18.14
N THR A 130 14.44 -30.91 -17.67
CA THR A 130 15.49 -30.22 -18.45
C THR A 130 15.89 -30.98 -19.72
N GLN A 131 15.64 -32.28 -19.77
CA GLN A 131 15.98 -33.16 -20.90
C GLN A 131 14.88 -33.26 -21.96
N ILE A 132 13.71 -32.62 -21.75
CA ILE A 132 12.61 -32.63 -22.73
C ILE A 132 12.99 -31.79 -23.96
N PRO A 133 12.98 -32.37 -25.18
CA PRO A 133 13.38 -31.65 -26.39
C PRO A 133 12.31 -30.68 -26.93
N ASP A 134 11.04 -30.90 -26.58
CA ASP A 134 9.91 -30.05 -26.98
C ASP A 134 9.65 -28.95 -25.95
N SER A 135 9.85 -27.69 -26.37
CA SER A 135 9.66 -26.51 -25.53
C SER A 135 8.23 -26.36 -25.01
N SER A 136 7.22 -26.76 -25.81
CA SER A 136 5.81 -26.60 -25.40
C SER A 136 5.47 -27.52 -24.24
N ARG A 137 5.81 -28.81 -24.37
CA ARG A 137 5.65 -29.82 -23.31
C ARG A 137 6.50 -29.53 -22.10
N GLN A 138 7.71 -28.99 -22.29
CA GLN A 138 8.58 -28.58 -21.19
C GLN A 138 7.91 -27.49 -20.33
N LEU A 139 7.23 -26.51 -20.93
CA LEU A 139 6.50 -25.48 -20.21
C LEU A 139 5.28 -26.03 -19.46
N ASP A 140 4.55 -26.98 -20.04
CA ASP A 140 3.41 -27.62 -19.36
C ASP A 140 3.86 -28.49 -18.18
N CYS A 141 4.94 -29.26 -18.34
CA CYS A 141 5.59 -29.97 -17.24
C CYS A 141 6.08 -29.00 -16.15
N LEU A 142 6.67 -27.87 -16.54
CA LEU A 142 7.11 -26.85 -15.59
C LEU A 142 5.95 -26.25 -14.80
N ARG A 143 4.83 -25.93 -15.48
CA ARG A 143 3.61 -25.46 -14.82
C ARG A 143 3.11 -26.49 -13.81
N GLN A 144 3.09 -27.77 -14.17
CA GLN A 144 2.67 -28.86 -13.31
C GLN A 144 3.60 -29.00 -12.09
N LEU A 145 4.92 -28.97 -12.30
CA LEU A 145 5.92 -29.00 -11.22
C LEU A 145 5.67 -27.88 -10.21
N VAL A 146 5.49 -26.64 -10.69
CA VAL A 146 5.21 -25.48 -9.84
C VAL A 146 3.87 -25.63 -9.10
N VAL A 147 2.82 -26.23 -9.69
CA VAL A 147 1.56 -26.49 -8.94
C VAL A 147 1.84 -27.44 -7.80
N VAL A 148 2.37 -28.61 -8.13
CA VAL A 148 2.44 -29.74 -7.21
C VAL A 148 3.38 -29.43 -6.05
N LEU A 149 4.52 -28.76 -6.31
CA LEU A 149 5.42 -28.34 -5.23
C LEU A 149 4.81 -27.26 -4.32
N CYS A 150 4.00 -26.35 -4.87
CA CYS A 150 3.26 -25.37 -4.07
C CYS A 150 2.19 -26.04 -3.20
N GLU A 151 1.41 -26.97 -3.77
CA GLU A 151 0.38 -27.72 -3.03
C GLU A 151 0.98 -28.60 -1.93
N ARG A 152 2.15 -29.21 -2.19
CA ARG A 152 2.90 -30.00 -1.21
C ARG A 152 3.69 -29.16 -0.20
N SER A 153 3.67 -27.84 -0.30
CA SER A 153 4.45 -26.90 0.53
C SER A 153 5.97 -27.15 0.50
N GLN A 154 6.49 -27.77 -0.56
CA GLN A 154 7.93 -28.03 -0.76
C GLN A 154 8.59 -26.83 -1.45
N LEU A 155 8.56 -25.68 -0.76
CA LEU A 155 8.96 -24.40 -1.34
C LEU A 155 10.47 -24.22 -1.47
N GLN A 156 11.26 -24.92 -0.63
CA GLN A 156 12.72 -24.85 -0.63
C GLN A 156 13.29 -25.35 -1.95
N ASP A 157 12.90 -26.55 -2.38
CA ASP A 157 13.30 -27.14 -3.65
C ASP A 157 13.00 -26.21 -4.82
N LEU A 158 11.81 -25.59 -4.82
CA LEU A 158 11.41 -24.66 -5.87
C LEU A 158 12.32 -23.42 -5.96
N VAL A 159 12.87 -22.94 -4.83
CA VAL A 159 13.78 -21.79 -4.82
C VAL A 159 15.20 -22.18 -5.22
N GLU A 160 15.66 -23.34 -4.76
CA GLU A 160 17.03 -23.83 -4.94
C GLU A 160 17.32 -24.31 -6.37
N PHE A 161 16.31 -24.77 -7.12
CA PHE A 161 16.55 -25.26 -8.48
C PHE A 161 17.19 -24.19 -9.41
N PRO A 162 18.17 -24.57 -10.25
CA PRO A 162 18.90 -23.62 -11.11
C PRO A 162 18.06 -22.94 -12.21
N TYR A 163 17.00 -23.59 -12.72
CA TYR A 163 16.16 -23.15 -13.86
C TYR A 163 16.94 -22.57 -15.04
N VAL A 164 17.92 -23.31 -15.55
CA VAL A 164 18.70 -22.92 -16.74
C VAL A 164 17.74 -22.66 -17.91
N ASN A 165 17.77 -21.44 -18.46
CA ASN A 165 16.90 -20.94 -19.55
C ASN A 165 15.38 -20.95 -19.27
N LEU A 166 14.93 -21.39 -18.09
CA LEU A 166 13.51 -21.45 -17.70
C LEU A 166 13.14 -20.41 -16.63
N HIS A 167 14.09 -19.60 -16.19
CA HIS A 167 13.89 -18.64 -15.10
C HIS A 167 12.72 -17.68 -15.33
N ASN A 168 12.63 -17.06 -16.51
CA ASN A 168 11.56 -16.11 -16.81
C ASN A 168 10.18 -16.79 -16.86
N GLU A 169 10.14 -18.04 -17.30
CA GLU A 169 8.91 -18.83 -17.38
C GLU A 169 8.40 -19.22 -15.99
N VAL A 170 9.30 -19.65 -15.09
CA VAL A 170 8.93 -19.91 -13.69
C VAL A 170 8.39 -18.66 -13.01
N VAL A 171 9.07 -17.52 -13.18
CA VAL A 171 8.62 -16.24 -12.64
C VAL A 171 7.25 -15.87 -13.22
N GLY A 172 7.05 -15.99 -14.53
CA GLY A 172 5.77 -15.73 -15.18
C GLY A 172 4.64 -16.63 -14.67
N ILE A 173 4.91 -17.92 -14.46
CA ILE A 173 3.94 -18.87 -13.91
C ILE A 173 3.58 -18.48 -12.47
N ILE A 174 4.56 -18.24 -11.60
CA ILE A 174 4.33 -17.87 -10.19
C ILE A 174 3.61 -16.52 -10.11
N GLU A 175 4.00 -15.53 -10.91
CA GLU A 175 3.33 -14.24 -10.98
C GLU A 175 1.88 -14.35 -11.44
N SER A 176 1.62 -15.13 -12.50
CA SER A 176 0.26 -15.31 -13.03
C SER A 176 -0.66 -15.95 -11.99
N ARG A 177 -0.16 -16.92 -11.23
CA ARG A 177 -0.89 -17.55 -10.13
C ARG A 177 -1.01 -16.64 -8.91
N ALA A 178 0.04 -15.94 -8.55
CA ALA A 178 0.01 -14.97 -7.46
C ALA A 178 -1.13 -13.97 -7.70
N ARG A 179 -1.29 -13.47 -8.92
CA ARG A 179 -2.37 -12.54 -9.32
C ARG A 179 -3.76 -13.17 -9.42
N ALA A 180 -3.86 -14.47 -9.73
CA ALA A 180 -5.13 -15.16 -9.92
C ALA A 180 -5.73 -15.76 -8.64
N VAL A 181 -4.88 -16.16 -7.69
CA VAL A 181 -5.29 -16.86 -6.45
C VAL A 181 -5.59 -15.86 -5.34
N ASP A 182 -6.50 -16.23 -4.43
CA ASP A 182 -6.83 -15.46 -3.23
C ASP A 182 -5.65 -15.40 -2.25
N LEU A 183 -5.34 -14.18 -1.80
CA LEU A 183 -4.21 -13.87 -0.91
C LEU A 183 -4.20 -14.59 0.43
N THR A 184 -5.35 -15.13 0.86
CA THR A 184 -5.52 -15.80 2.15
C THR A 184 -5.21 -17.30 2.11
N THR A 185 -5.14 -17.90 0.92
CA THR A 185 -5.02 -19.36 0.76
C THR A 185 -3.57 -19.81 0.59
N HIS A 186 -2.82 -19.15 -0.30
CA HIS A 186 -1.46 -19.53 -0.67
C HIS A 186 -0.55 -18.31 -0.79
N ASN A 187 0.64 -18.38 -0.19
CA ASN A 187 1.57 -17.25 -0.12
C ASN A 187 2.52 -17.19 -1.35
N TYR A 188 1.97 -17.13 -2.56
CA TYR A 188 2.78 -17.07 -3.80
C TYR A 188 3.68 -15.83 -3.88
N TYR A 189 3.27 -14.68 -3.32
CA TYR A 189 4.10 -13.47 -3.27
C TYR A 189 5.31 -13.62 -2.34
N GLU A 190 5.15 -14.29 -1.20
CA GLU A 190 6.26 -14.55 -0.26
C GLU A 190 7.26 -15.54 -0.88
N LEU A 191 6.77 -16.54 -1.60
CA LEU A 191 7.57 -17.46 -2.39
C LEU A 191 8.36 -16.75 -3.49
N LEU A 192 7.69 -15.90 -4.27
CA LEU A 192 8.32 -15.14 -5.36
C LEU A 192 9.38 -14.16 -4.83
N TYR A 193 9.12 -13.56 -3.66
CA TYR A 193 10.12 -12.76 -2.95
C TYR A 193 11.34 -13.58 -2.55
N ALA A 194 11.16 -14.73 -1.88
CA ALA A 194 12.25 -15.62 -1.50
C ALA A 194 13.07 -16.07 -2.72
N PHE A 195 12.37 -16.39 -3.82
CA PHE A 195 12.96 -16.78 -5.11
C PHE A 195 13.86 -15.69 -5.72
N HIS A 196 13.48 -14.42 -5.59
CA HIS A 196 14.28 -13.29 -6.07
C HIS A 196 15.43 -12.92 -5.12
N ILE A 197 15.22 -13.00 -3.80
CA ILE A 197 16.27 -12.76 -2.80
C ILE A 197 17.40 -13.79 -2.92
N HIS A 198 17.07 -15.08 -3.07
CA HIS A 198 18.05 -16.15 -3.24
C HIS A 198 18.96 -15.93 -4.47
N ARG A 199 18.45 -15.29 -5.52
CA ARG A 199 19.21 -14.98 -6.75
C ARG A 199 19.74 -13.54 -6.78
N HIS A 200 19.75 -12.84 -5.65
CA HIS A 200 20.21 -11.44 -5.51
C HIS A 200 19.53 -10.43 -6.43
N ASN A 201 18.32 -10.74 -6.91
CA ASN A 201 17.51 -9.86 -7.75
C ASN A 201 16.64 -8.94 -6.89
N PHE A 202 17.29 -8.07 -6.10
CA PHE A 202 16.61 -7.21 -5.12
C PHE A 202 15.56 -6.28 -5.74
N ARG A 203 15.76 -5.83 -6.98
CA ARG A 203 14.81 -4.94 -7.65
C ARG A 203 13.46 -5.61 -7.91
N LYS A 204 13.51 -6.83 -8.45
CA LYS A 204 12.31 -7.63 -8.70
C LYS A 204 11.67 -8.07 -7.38
N ALA A 205 12.47 -8.45 -6.39
CA ALA A 205 11.98 -8.76 -5.05
C ALA A 205 11.18 -7.60 -4.43
N GLY A 206 11.72 -6.37 -4.52
CA GLY A 206 11.03 -5.18 -4.03
C GLY A 206 9.75 -4.86 -4.81
N THR A 207 9.77 -5.04 -6.13
CA THR A 207 8.58 -4.86 -6.99
C THR A 207 7.45 -5.81 -6.61
N VAL A 208 7.78 -7.09 -6.40
CA VAL A 208 6.82 -8.13 -6.01
C VAL A 208 6.21 -7.84 -4.64
N MET A 209 7.03 -7.46 -3.66
CA MET A 209 6.54 -7.12 -2.31
C MET A 209 5.68 -5.84 -2.31
N PHE A 210 6.04 -4.87 -3.14
CA PHE A 210 5.22 -3.66 -3.29
C PHE A 210 3.87 -3.96 -3.95
N GLU A 211 3.84 -4.80 -5.00
CA GLU A 211 2.60 -5.28 -5.62
C GLU A 211 1.73 -6.04 -4.59
N TYR A 212 2.34 -6.93 -3.80
CA TYR A 212 1.66 -7.67 -2.75
C TYR A 212 1.03 -6.74 -1.70
N GLY A 213 1.78 -5.76 -1.19
CA GLY A 213 1.27 -4.76 -0.25
C GLY A 213 0.13 -3.92 -0.82
N THR A 214 0.22 -3.54 -2.09
CA THR A 214 -0.84 -2.80 -2.79
C THR A 214 -2.13 -3.61 -2.87
N ARG A 215 -2.01 -4.90 -3.22
CA ARG A 215 -3.16 -5.79 -3.34
C ARG A 215 -3.79 -6.12 -1.99
N LEU A 216 -2.96 -6.35 -0.96
CA LEU A 216 -3.41 -6.54 0.43
C LEU A 216 -4.25 -5.36 0.92
N GLY A 217 -3.84 -4.12 0.63
CA GLY A 217 -4.61 -2.93 1.01
C GLY A 217 -5.99 -2.85 0.33
N ARG A 218 -6.13 -3.40 -0.88
CA ARG A 218 -7.39 -3.39 -1.63
C ARG A 218 -8.34 -4.50 -1.18
N GLU A 219 -7.82 -5.71 -1.04
CA GLU A 219 -8.60 -6.96 -0.85
C GLU A 219 -8.75 -7.36 0.62
N VAL A 220 -7.71 -7.15 1.46
CA VAL A 220 -7.66 -7.66 2.84
C VAL A 220 -7.62 -6.50 3.83
N ARG A 221 -8.77 -5.86 4.02
CA ARG A 221 -8.95 -4.70 4.92
C ARG A 221 -9.20 -5.14 6.37
N THR A 222 -8.32 -5.98 6.88
CA THR A 222 -8.31 -6.42 8.28
C THR A 222 -7.07 -5.86 8.98
N LEU A 223 -7.08 -5.82 10.32
CA LEU A 223 -5.90 -5.38 11.09
C LEU A 223 -4.63 -6.16 10.67
N ARG A 224 -4.74 -7.49 10.58
CA ARG A 224 -3.65 -8.36 10.14
C ARG A 224 -3.23 -8.10 8.69
N GLY A 225 -4.18 -7.76 7.82
CA GLY A 225 -3.91 -7.36 6.44
C GLY A 225 -3.08 -6.07 6.36
N LEU A 226 -3.43 -5.06 7.17
CA LEU A 226 -2.68 -3.80 7.27
C LEU A 226 -1.27 -4.00 7.87
N GLU A 227 -1.12 -4.87 8.86
CA GLU A 227 0.20 -5.24 9.42
C GLU A 227 1.08 -5.92 8.36
N LYS A 228 0.51 -6.86 7.61
CA LYS A 228 1.18 -7.49 6.48
C LYS A 228 1.52 -6.45 5.40
N GLN A 229 0.61 -5.56 5.06
CA GLN A 229 0.85 -4.48 4.09
C GLN A 229 2.06 -3.63 4.48
N GLY A 230 2.10 -3.15 5.73
CA GLY A 230 3.24 -2.39 6.23
C GLY A 230 4.55 -3.18 6.16
N SER A 231 4.50 -4.47 6.52
CA SER A 231 5.67 -5.36 6.42
C SER A 231 6.15 -5.54 4.97
N CYS A 232 5.23 -5.64 4.02
CA CYS A 232 5.54 -5.76 2.59
C CYS A 232 6.21 -4.50 2.04
N TYR A 233 5.69 -3.32 2.38
CA TYR A 233 6.31 -2.05 1.96
C TYR A 233 7.68 -1.83 2.60
N LEU A 234 7.87 -2.21 3.87
CA LEU A 234 9.18 -2.20 4.51
C LEU A 234 10.16 -3.17 3.83
N ALA A 235 9.72 -4.38 3.49
CA ALA A 235 10.55 -5.34 2.75
C ALA A 235 10.95 -4.80 1.37
N ALA A 236 10.01 -4.16 0.64
CA ALA A 236 10.28 -3.52 -0.63
C ALA A 236 11.29 -2.37 -0.51
N LEU A 237 11.11 -1.49 0.48
CA LEU A 237 12.02 -0.39 0.76
C LEU A 237 13.43 -0.89 1.09
N ASN A 238 13.54 -1.92 1.93
CA ASN A 238 14.81 -2.54 2.27
C ASN A 238 15.49 -3.13 1.03
N CYS A 239 14.73 -3.81 0.15
CA CYS A 239 15.28 -4.34 -1.10
C CYS A 239 15.83 -3.25 -2.01
N LEU A 240 15.11 -2.14 -2.18
CA LEU A 240 15.59 -1.03 -3.01
C LEU A 240 16.80 -0.33 -2.42
N ARG A 241 16.89 -0.21 -1.08
CA ARG A 241 18.05 0.36 -0.39
C ARG A 241 19.32 -0.48 -0.50
N LEU A 242 19.21 -1.78 -0.79
CA LEU A 242 20.37 -2.65 -1.08
C LEU A 242 20.94 -2.41 -2.48
N ILE A 243 20.23 -1.69 -3.34
CA ILE A 243 20.62 -1.42 -4.73
C ILE A 243 21.19 -0.01 -4.80
N ARG A 244 22.01 0.25 -5.84
CA ARG A 244 22.45 1.61 -6.16
C ARG A 244 21.23 2.51 -6.44
N PRO A 245 21.25 3.77 -5.99
CA PRO A 245 20.11 4.68 -6.08
C PRO A 245 19.64 4.90 -7.53
N GLU A 246 20.53 4.87 -8.51
CA GLU A 246 20.23 4.99 -9.95
C GLU A 246 19.26 3.92 -10.48
N TYR A 247 19.21 2.76 -9.82
CA TYR A 247 18.36 1.63 -10.23
C TYR A 247 17.24 1.33 -9.21
N ALA A 248 17.10 2.18 -8.19
CA ALA A 248 16.15 2.01 -7.08
C ALA A 248 14.75 2.56 -7.42
N TRP A 249 14.12 1.98 -8.44
CA TRP A 249 12.78 2.36 -8.91
C TRP A 249 11.92 1.15 -9.29
N ILE A 250 10.62 1.31 -9.08
CA ILE A 250 9.57 0.32 -9.38
C ILE A 250 8.68 0.84 -10.49
N VAL A 251 8.20 -0.07 -11.33
CA VAL A 251 7.26 0.22 -12.41
C VAL A 251 5.88 -0.27 -12.03
N GLN A 252 4.89 0.62 -12.05
CA GLN A 252 3.51 0.27 -11.81
C GLN A 252 2.62 0.79 -12.95
N PRO A 253 1.53 0.08 -13.30
CA PRO A 253 0.46 0.68 -14.07
C PRO A 253 -0.17 1.81 -13.26
N ALA A 254 -0.34 2.98 -13.86
CA ALA A 254 -0.95 4.14 -13.20
C ALA A 254 -2.30 3.77 -12.56
N THR A 255 -2.57 4.34 -11.39
CA THR A 255 -3.82 4.17 -10.65
C THR A 255 -5.01 4.56 -11.53
N GLY A 256 -5.87 3.58 -11.85
CA GLY A 256 -7.02 3.77 -12.76
C GLY A 256 -6.81 3.26 -14.19
N ALA A 257 -5.63 2.74 -14.53
CA ALA A 257 -5.42 2.00 -15.77
C ALA A 257 -6.28 0.73 -15.75
N VAL A 258 -7.30 0.67 -16.60
CA VAL A 258 -8.13 -0.52 -16.79
C VAL A 258 -7.26 -1.59 -17.42
N TYR A 259 -7.02 -2.67 -16.69
CA TYR A 259 -6.53 -3.91 -17.30
C TYR A 259 -7.68 -4.52 -18.10
N ASP A 260 -7.67 -4.35 -19.42
CA ASP A 260 -8.42 -5.26 -20.28
C ASP A 260 -7.77 -6.65 -20.16
N ARG A 261 -8.51 -7.58 -19.58
CA ARG A 261 -8.16 -9.00 -19.67
C ARG A 261 -8.19 -9.39 -21.15
N PRO A 262 -7.19 -10.12 -21.67
CA PRO A 262 -7.30 -10.68 -23.01
C PRO A 262 -8.58 -11.52 -23.11
N GLY A 263 -9.57 -11.06 -23.90
CA GLY A 263 -10.86 -11.74 -24.08
C GLY A 263 -12.11 -10.99 -23.59
N THR A 264 -12.01 -9.79 -23.00
CA THR A 264 -13.21 -8.97 -22.74
C THR A 264 -13.69 -8.29 -24.01
N SER A 265 -14.96 -8.53 -24.39
CA SER A 265 -15.60 -7.85 -25.52
C SER A 265 -15.54 -6.33 -25.36
N PRO A 266 -15.19 -5.56 -26.42
CA PRO A 266 -15.16 -4.10 -26.35
C PRO A 266 -16.49 -3.55 -25.87
N LYS A 267 -16.47 -2.66 -24.88
CA LYS A 267 -17.68 -1.92 -24.47
C LYS A 267 -18.17 -1.12 -25.67
N ARG A 268 -19.40 -1.40 -26.12
CA ARG A 268 -20.09 -0.64 -27.16
C ARG A 268 -20.92 0.45 -26.50
N SER A 269 -20.99 1.62 -27.12
CA SER A 269 -21.96 2.64 -26.72
C SER A 269 -23.39 2.14 -27.00
N HIS A 270 -24.39 2.85 -26.47
CA HIS A 270 -25.81 2.56 -26.72
C HIS A 270 -26.15 2.54 -28.23
N ASP A 271 -25.35 3.19 -29.07
CA ASP A 271 -25.54 3.27 -30.53
C ASP A 271 -24.73 2.20 -31.31
N GLY A 272 -24.13 1.23 -30.62
CA GLY A 272 -23.42 0.12 -31.24
C GLY A 272 -22.03 0.46 -31.81
N GLU A 273 -21.59 1.70 -31.70
CA GLU A 273 -20.22 2.10 -32.05
C GLU A 273 -19.22 1.62 -30.98
N CYS A 274 -18.10 1.06 -31.45
CA CYS A 274 -16.97 0.74 -30.60
C CYS A 274 -16.40 2.06 -30.04
N THR A 275 -16.54 2.31 -28.74
CA THR A 275 -15.85 3.43 -28.10
C THR A 275 -14.35 3.19 -28.27
N ALA A 276 -13.65 4.15 -28.89
CA ALA A 276 -12.20 4.07 -29.06
C ALA A 276 -11.53 3.71 -27.73
N THR A 277 -10.58 2.76 -27.81
CA THR A 277 -9.74 2.29 -26.69
C THR A 277 -9.28 3.45 -25.81
N PRO A 278 -9.62 3.48 -24.51
CA PRO A 278 -9.05 4.50 -23.65
C PRO A 278 -7.56 4.20 -23.44
N ALA A 279 -6.76 5.13 -23.96
CA ALA A 279 -5.41 5.56 -23.57
C ALA A 279 -4.33 4.49 -23.33
N ALA A 280 -3.17 4.75 -23.94
CA ALA A 280 -1.89 4.09 -23.69
C ALA A 280 -1.71 3.71 -22.22
N ARG A 281 -1.20 2.50 -21.95
CA ARG A 281 -0.77 2.04 -20.63
C ARG A 281 0.08 3.14 -19.98
N GLN A 282 -0.53 3.96 -19.13
CA GLN A 282 0.20 4.96 -18.37
C GLN A 282 1.00 4.20 -17.34
N VAL A 283 2.31 4.26 -17.47
CA VAL A 283 3.26 3.59 -16.60
C VAL A 283 3.80 4.64 -15.65
N GLU A 284 3.65 4.40 -14.36
CA GLU A 284 4.19 5.23 -13.29
C GLU A 284 5.49 4.61 -12.78
N ILE A 285 6.53 5.44 -12.67
CA ILE A 285 7.81 5.07 -12.10
C ILE A 285 7.83 5.60 -10.67
N LEU A 286 7.87 4.69 -9.70
CA LEU A 286 7.95 5.02 -8.29
C LEU A 286 9.40 5.01 -7.84
N GLU A 287 9.86 6.15 -7.34
CA GLU A 287 11.19 6.29 -6.73
C GLU A 287 11.15 5.92 -5.25
N LEU A 288 12.34 5.79 -4.65
CA LEU A 288 12.49 5.44 -3.23
C LEU A 288 11.73 6.40 -2.31
N ALA A 289 11.72 7.70 -2.61
CA ALA A 289 10.99 8.71 -1.85
C ALA A 289 9.47 8.48 -1.88
N ASP A 290 8.93 7.99 -2.99
CA ASP A 290 7.49 7.71 -3.12
C ASP A 290 7.12 6.42 -2.39
N LEU A 291 7.99 5.41 -2.41
CA LEU A 291 7.82 4.22 -1.56
C LEU A 291 7.86 4.55 -0.06
N GLU A 292 8.71 5.49 0.36
CA GLU A 292 8.74 5.95 1.75
C GLU A 292 7.43 6.61 2.15
N LYS A 293 6.83 7.42 1.26
CA LYS A 293 5.50 8.01 1.48
C LYS A 293 4.43 6.92 1.60
N GLU A 294 4.38 5.95 0.69
CA GLU A 294 3.42 4.84 0.76
C GLU A 294 3.60 3.97 2.01
N CYS A 295 4.84 3.70 2.41
CA CYS A 295 5.15 2.99 3.65
C CYS A 295 4.69 3.80 4.87
N SER A 296 4.89 5.12 4.87
CA SER A 296 4.43 6.00 5.94
C SER A 296 2.89 5.99 6.05
N LEU A 297 2.19 6.02 4.91
CA LEU A 297 0.74 5.98 4.85
C LEU A 297 0.18 4.65 5.36
N ALA A 298 0.78 3.52 4.97
CA ALA A 298 0.39 2.20 5.49
C ALA A 298 0.60 2.09 7.01
N ARG A 299 1.69 2.64 7.54
CA ARG A 299 1.94 2.71 8.98
C ARG A 299 0.87 3.55 9.69
N ILE A 300 0.49 4.69 9.11
CA ILE A 300 -0.54 5.58 9.66
C ILE A 300 -1.91 4.89 9.66
N ARG A 301 -2.27 4.20 8.56
CA ARG A 301 -3.48 3.35 8.49
C ARG A 301 -3.52 2.32 9.61
N LEU A 302 -2.38 1.67 9.89
CA LEU A 302 -2.26 0.70 10.97
C LEU A 302 -2.41 1.35 12.36
N VAL A 303 -1.83 2.53 12.58
CA VAL A 303 -1.97 3.26 13.86
C VAL A 303 -3.44 3.62 14.10
N LEU A 304 -4.13 4.15 13.09
CA LEU A 304 -5.56 4.43 13.17
C LEU A 304 -6.38 3.16 13.44
N ALA A 305 -6.12 2.08 12.71
CA ALA A 305 -6.79 0.79 12.87
C ALA A 305 -6.62 0.17 14.27
N ARG A 306 -5.49 0.41 14.94
CA ARG A 306 -5.23 -0.04 16.32
C ARG A 306 -5.94 0.82 17.35
N HIS A 307 -6.04 2.12 17.10
CA HIS A 307 -6.72 3.06 17.99
C HIS A 307 -8.24 2.95 17.89
N ASP A 308 -8.77 2.76 16.67
CA ASP A 308 -10.18 2.57 16.39
C ASP A 308 -10.39 1.35 15.47
N PRO A 309 -10.71 0.17 16.05
CA PRO A 309 -10.99 -1.04 15.29
C PRO A 309 -12.18 -0.93 14.34
N ALA A 310 -13.12 -0.01 14.57
CA ALA A 310 -14.26 0.18 13.66
C ALA A 310 -13.84 0.88 12.35
N ALA A 311 -12.78 1.70 12.39
CA ALA A 311 -12.28 2.45 11.25
C ALA A 311 -11.40 1.63 10.29
N VAL A 312 -11.07 0.36 10.61
CA VAL A 312 -10.13 -0.49 9.85
C VAL A 312 -10.49 -0.59 8.36
N ALA A 313 -11.77 -0.83 8.06
CA ALA A 313 -12.24 -1.03 6.69
C ALA A 313 -12.11 0.24 5.85
N VAL A 314 -12.37 1.40 6.47
CA VAL A 314 -12.28 2.72 5.84
C VAL A 314 -10.81 3.10 5.65
N ALA A 315 -9.99 2.95 6.70
CA ALA A 315 -8.58 3.29 6.71
C ALA A 315 -7.80 2.59 5.58
N GLY A 316 -8.11 1.32 5.29
CA GLY A 316 -7.44 0.55 4.23
C GLY A 316 -7.60 1.13 2.82
N SER A 317 -8.72 1.79 2.54
CA SER A 317 -9.02 2.40 1.22
C SER A 317 -8.76 3.90 1.15
N SER A 318 -8.58 4.57 2.29
CA SER A 318 -8.55 6.03 2.32
C SER A 318 -7.31 6.64 1.67
N SER A 319 -7.52 7.74 0.94
CA SER A 319 -6.44 8.57 0.42
C SER A 319 -5.68 9.30 1.55
N ALA A 320 -4.54 9.93 1.24
CA ALA A 320 -3.81 10.72 2.24
C ALA A 320 -4.67 11.88 2.80
N GLU A 321 -5.47 12.54 1.96
CA GLU A 321 -6.37 13.62 2.38
C GLU A 321 -7.50 13.12 3.28
N GLU A 322 -8.15 12.02 2.91
CA GLU A 322 -9.19 11.38 3.73
C GLU A 322 -8.61 10.91 5.06
N MET A 323 -7.39 10.37 5.05
CA MET A 323 -6.69 9.92 6.25
C MET A 323 -6.46 11.08 7.22
N VAL A 324 -6.12 12.29 6.76
CA VAL A 324 -6.03 13.48 7.63
C VAL A 324 -7.35 13.69 8.39
N THR A 325 -8.49 13.62 7.69
CA THR A 325 -9.80 13.83 8.33
C THR A 325 -10.13 12.75 9.37
N LEU A 326 -9.80 11.49 9.08
CA LEU A 326 -10.02 10.36 10.00
C LEU A 326 -9.14 10.47 11.25
N LEU A 327 -7.86 10.83 11.09
CA LEU A 327 -6.93 11.03 12.21
C LEU A 327 -7.38 12.18 13.12
N VAL A 328 -7.86 13.27 12.53
CA VAL A 328 -8.41 14.42 13.26
C VAL A 328 -9.65 14.03 14.06
N GLN A 329 -10.54 13.21 13.48
CA GLN A 329 -11.71 12.68 14.19
C GLN A 329 -11.30 11.77 15.36
N ALA A 330 -10.32 10.87 15.14
CA ALA A 330 -9.77 10.00 16.17
C ALA A 330 -9.00 10.76 17.27
N GLY A 331 -8.50 11.97 16.98
CA GLY A 331 -7.70 12.79 17.91
C GLY A 331 -6.19 12.52 17.85
N LEU A 332 -5.70 11.87 16.79
CA LEU A 332 -4.29 11.56 16.57
C LEU A 332 -3.58 12.69 15.80
N PHE A 333 -3.52 13.88 16.39
CA PHE A 333 -3.07 15.10 15.73
C PHE A 333 -1.59 15.08 15.31
N ASP A 334 -0.68 14.52 16.09
CA ASP A 334 0.73 14.41 15.69
C ASP A 334 0.91 13.60 14.41
N THR A 335 0.20 12.47 14.33
CA THR A 335 0.26 11.61 13.15
C THR A 335 -0.36 12.32 11.95
N ALA A 336 -1.41 13.11 12.14
CA ALA A 336 -2.01 13.94 11.09
C ALA A 336 -1.05 15.04 10.62
N LEU A 337 -0.35 15.72 11.54
CA LEU A 337 0.66 16.73 11.19
C LEU A 337 1.82 16.12 10.41
N SER A 338 2.33 14.97 10.85
CA SER A 338 3.39 14.23 10.15
C SER A 338 2.95 13.78 8.75
N LEU A 339 1.70 13.33 8.60
CA LEU A 339 1.11 12.97 7.30
C LEU A 339 1.06 14.19 6.38
N CYS A 340 0.56 15.33 6.87
CA CYS A 340 0.49 16.55 6.08
C CYS A 340 1.87 17.03 5.62
N GLN A 341 2.90 16.95 6.47
CA GLN A 341 4.27 17.28 6.07
C GLN A 341 4.81 16.33 4.98
N THR A 342 4.54 15.03 5.13
CA THR A 342 5.04 13.98 4.21
C THR A 342 4.43 14.11 2.81
N PHE A 343 3.13 14.41 2.74
CA PHE A 343 2.39 14.56 1.48
C PHE A 343 2.22 16.01 1.02
N ARG A 344 2.81 16.99 1.75
CA ARG A 344 2.67 18.43 1.49
C ARG A 344 1.20 18.90 1.43
N LEU A 345 0.37 18.37 2.31
CA LEU A 345 -1.04 18.73 2.45
C LEU A 345 -1.21 19.96 3.36
N PRO A 346 -2.31 20.71 3.22
CA PRO A 346 -2.59 21.84 4.11
C PRO A 346 -2.80 21.37 5.56
N LEU A 347 -2.21 22.09 6.53
CA LEU A 347 -2.37 21.81 7.96
C LEU A 347 -3.66 22.39 8.54
N THR A 348 -4.38 23.24 7.80
CA THR A 348 -5.61 23.90 8.25
C THR A 348 -6.67 22.95 8.80
N PRO A 349 -7.01 21.79 8.17
CA PRO A 349 -8.00 20.87 8.72
C PRO A 349 -7.61 20.31 10.09
N VAL A 350 -6.31 20.14 10.36
CA VAL A 350 -5.79 19.64 11.63
C VAL A 350 -6.01 20.67 12.74
N PHE A 351 -5.68 21.93 12.49
CA PHE A 351 -5.90 23.02 13.44
C PHE A 351 -7.38 23.30 13.67
N GLU A 352 -8.23 23.27 12.64
CA GLU A 352 -9.69 23.42 12.80
C GLU A 352 -10.28 22.30 13.65
N GLY A 353 -9.86 21.06 13.38
CA GLY A 353 -10.32 19.89 14.11
C GLY A 353 -9.88 19.88 15.57
N LEU A 354 -8.62 20.24 15.83
CA LEU A 354 -8.11 20.38 17.21
C LEU A 354 -8.86 21.48 17.96
N THR A 355 -9.02 22.66 17.34
CA THR A 355 -9.78 23.77 17.92
C THR A 355 -11.21 23.35 18.23
N PHE A 356 -11.87 22.64 17.32
CA PHE A 356 -13.22 22.14 17.54
C PHE A 356 -13.28 21.13 18.71
N LYS A 357 -12.28 20.25 18.86
CA LYS A 357 -12.20 19.38 20.05
C LYS A 357 -12.00 20.18 21.34
N CYS A 358 -11.16 21.22 21.35
CA CYS A 358 -11.00 22.12 22.50
C CYS A 358 -12.32 22.80 22.90
N ILE A 359 -13.06 23.33 21.91
CA ILE A 359 -14.39 23.93 22.14
C ILE A 359 -15.36 22.91 22.73
N ARG A 360 -15.45 21.71 22.14
CA ARG A 360 -16.31 20.64 22.63
C ARG A 360 -15.96 20.19 24.04
N LEU A 361 -14.68 20.22 24.40
CA LEU A 361 -14.20 19.85 25.73
C LEU A 361 -14.54 20.92 26.76
N GLN A 362 -14.41 22.20 26.41
CA GLN A 362 -14.79 23.33 27.26
C GLN A 362 -16.29 23.37 27.55
N LEU A 363 -17.11 23.04 26.56
CA LEU A 363 -18.58 22.93 26.69
C LEU A 363 -19.03 21.56 27.23
N GLY A 364 -18.11 20.60 27.30
CA GLY A 364 -18.37 19.23 27.73
C GLY A 364 -18.32 19.10 29.24
N GLY A 365 -19.20 18.27 29.79
CA GLY A 365 -19.16 17.91 31.21
C GLY A 365 -18.01 16.96 31.57
N GLU A 366 -18.02 16.45 32.79
CA GLU A 366 -16.97 15.58 33.34
C GLU A 366 -16.67 14.35 32.49
N ASN A 367 -17.68 13.76 31.84
CA ASN A 367 -17.48 12.60 30.96
C ASN A 367 -16.59 12.93 29.75
N ALA A 368 -16.76 14.12 29.16
CA ALA A 368 -15.93 14.57 28.04
C ALA A 368 -14.47 14.81 28.48
N GLN A 369 -14.28 15.28 29.71
CA GLN A 369 -12.95 15.44 30.32
C GLN A 369 -12.26 14.10 30.52
N ALA A 370 -12.99 13.09 31.00
CA ALA A 370 -12.45 11.74 31.19
C ALA A 370 -12.01 11.09 29.87
N GLU A 371 -12.85 11.18 28.83
CA GLU A 371 -12.52 10.67 27.50
C GLU A 371 -11.37 11.44 26.83
N ALA A 372 -11.20 12.72 27.17
CA ALA A 372 -10.20 13.57 26.53
C ALA A 372 -8.75 13.15 26.82
N TRP A 373 -8.50 12.60 28.00
CA TRP A 373 -7.16 12.15 28.39
C TRP A 373 -6.63 11.06 27.46
N ALA A 374 -7.49 10.20 26.90
CA ALA A 374 -7.07 9.14 25.99
C ALA A 374 -6.45 9.70 24.71
N TRP A 375 -7.09 10.67 24.07
CA TRP A 375 -6.56 11.28 22.84
C TRP A 375 -5.45 12.29 23.14
N LEU A 376 -5.47 12.99 24.28
CA LEU A 376 -4.37 13.87 24.67
C LEU A 376 -3.07 13.08 24.89
N ALA A 377 -3.14 11.93 25.56
CA ALA A 377 -1.99 11.05 25.78
C ALA A 377 -1.44 10.45 24.48
N ALA A 378 -2.27 10.33 23.44
CA ALA A 378 -1.84 9.87 22.12
C ALA A 378 -1.04 10.92 21.34
N ASN A 379 -0.94 12.16 21.84
CA ASN A 379 -0.14 13.24 21.27
C ASN A 379 1.04 13.60 22.18
N GLN A 380 2.16 13.99 21.58
CA GLN A 380 3.42 14.38 22.19
C GLN A 380 3.27 15.77 22.82
N LEU A 381 2.72 15.78 24.03
CA LEU A 381 2.97 16.87 24.97
C LEU A 381 4.37 16.67 25.53
N SER A 382 5.36 17.38 24.98
CA SER A 382 6.76 17.32 25.42
C SER A 382 6.99 17.75 26.87
N SER A 383 5.96 18.21 27.57
CA SER A 383 5.97 18.41 29.01
C SER A 383 4.55 18.35 29.54
N VAL A 384 4.01 17.14 29.73
CA VAL A 384 2.86 16.99 30.64
C VAL A 384 3.38 17.33 32.04
N VAL A 385 3.27 18.60 32.40
CA VAL A 385 3.36 19.00 33.80
C VAL A 385 2.05 18.54 34.41
N THR A 386 2.00 17.27 34.85
CA THR A 386 0.94 16.76 35.73
C THR A 386 1.11 17.41 37.10
N THR A 387 0.99 18.73 37.18
CA THR A 387 0.61 19.38 38.42
C THR A 387 -0.82 18.95 38.72
N LYS A 388 -1.13 18.66 39.98
CA LYS A 388 -2.42 18.12 40.44
C LYS A 388 -3.65 19.02 40.16
N GLU A 389 -3.51 20.05 39.34
CA GLU A 389 -4.43 21.18 39.18
C GLU A 389 -4.81 21.50 37.72
N SER A 390 -4.19 20.89 36.70
CA SER A 390 -4.55 21.19 35.29
C SER A 390 -5.68 20.29 34.78
N SER A 391 -6.77 20.90 34.30
CA SER A 391 -7.88 20.17 33.66
C SER A 391 -7.50 19.65 32.26
N ALA A 392 -8.24 18.69 31.71
CA ALA A 392 -7.97 18.21 30.36
C ALA A 392 -8.20 19.31 29.31
N THR A 393 -9.12 20.25 29.58
CA THR A 393 -9.31 21.47 28.78
C THR A 393 -8.04 22.30 28.70
N ASP A 394 -7.38 22.55 29.84
CA ASP A 394 -6.18 23.38 29.90
C ASP A 394 -5.04 22.76 29.09
N GLU A 395 -4.88 21.44 29.20
CA GLU A 395 -3.84 20.72 28.46
C GLU A 395 -4.15 20.67 26.95
N ALA A 396 -5.42 20.56 26.55
CA ALA A 396 -5.83 20.66 25.16
C ALA A 396 -5.53 22.05 24.55
N TRP A 397 -5.77 23.13 25.29
CA TRP A 397 -5.39 24.47 24.85
C TRP A 397 -3.88 24.67 24.79
N ARG A 398 -3.14 24.11 25.75
CA ARG A 398 -1.67 24.12 25.74
C ARG A 398 -1.11 23.37 24.53
N LEU A 399 -1.69 22.23 24.17
CA LEU A 399 -1.35 21.48 22.95
C LEU A 399 -1.54 22.36 21.70
N LEU A 400 -2.70 23.03 21.57
CA LEU A 400 -2.99 23.92 20.45
C LEU A 400 -1.99 25.07 20.35
N SER A 401 -1.66 25.70 21.49
CA SER A 401 -0.63 26.75 21.56
C SER A 401 0.73 26.23 21.11
N ALA A 402 1.17 25.07 21.61
CA ALA A 402 2.46 24.48 21.26
C ALA A 402 2.55 24.14 19.76
N TYR A 403 1.47 23.67 19.14
CA TYR A 403 1.44 23.42 17.70
C TYR A 403 1.46 24.70 16.88
N LEU A 404 0.73 25.74 17.28
CA LEU A 404 0.78 27.03 16.59
C LEU A 404 2.18 27.67 16.63
N GLU A 405 2.88 27.54 17.76
CA GLU A 405 4.27 28.00 17.90
C GLU A 405 5.24 27.18 17.07
N ARG A 406 5.07 25.86 17.01
CA ARG A 406 5.95 24.95 16.26
C ARG A 406 5.81 25.09 14.74
N TYR A 407 4.61 25.41 14.26
CA TYR A 407 4.28 25.45 12.83
C TYR A 407 3.97 26.88 12.33
N GLN A 408 4.91 27.80 12.53
CA GLN A 408 4.76 29.18 12.03
C GLN A 408 4.93 29.25 10.50
N VAL A 409 4.02 29.98 9.85
CA VAL A 409 4.02 30.22 8.40
C VAL A 409 4.01 31.72 8.14
N GLN A 410 4.56 32.16 7.00
CA GLN A 410 4.80 33.58 6.65
C GLN A 410 3.56 34.50 6.67
N ASN A 411 2.34 33.97 6.80
CA ASN A 411 1.10 34.77 6.93
C ASN A 411 0.23 34.35 8.14
N ASN A 412 0.77 33.56 9.07
CA ASN A 412 0.06 33.03 10.24
C ASN A 412 -1.36 32.51 9.97
N LEU A 413 -1.53 31.87 8.81
CA LEU A 413 -2.80 31.30 8.34
C LEU A 413 -3.44 30.37 9.36
N HIS A 414 -2.62 29.63 10.12
CA HIS A 414 -3.10 28.73 11.18
C HIS A 414 -3.72 29.48 12.35
N HIS A 415 -3.14 30.59 12.79
CA HIS A 415 -3.72 31.42 13.85
C HIS A 415 -5.05 32.03 13.37
N ARG A 416 -5.09 32.59 12.16
CA ARG A 416 -6.32 33.08 11.52
C ARG A 416 -7.40 32.01 11.49
N CYS A 417 -7.04 30.79 11.09
CA CYS A 417 -7.93 29.64 11.00
C CYS A 417 -8.55 29.29 12.35
N VAL A 418 -7.72 29.21 13.40
CA VAL A 418 -8.14 28.94 14.78
C VAL A 418 -9.07 30.05 15.28
N ILE A 419 -8.69 31.31 15.13
CA ILE A 419 -9.49 32.47 15.55
C ILE A 419 -10.85 32.46 14.86
N ASN A 420 -10.89 32.33 13.54
CA ASN A 420 -12.13 32.31 12.77
C ASN A 420 -13.03 31.13 13.21
N LYS A 421 -12.45 29.97 13.55
CA LYS A 421 -13.21 28.83 14.08
C LYS A 421 -13.81 29.14 15.47
N LEU A 422 -13.04 29.71 16.38
CA LEU A 422 -13.51 30.08 17.73
C LEU A 422 -14.67 31.08 17.65
N LEU A 423 -14.48 32.15 16.88
CA LEU A 423 -15.49 33.19 16.70
C LEU A 423 -16.75 32.65 16.04
N SER A 424 -16.64 31.73 15.08
CA SER A 424 -17.80 31.07 14.46
C SER A 424 -18.65 30.23 15.42
N HIS A 425 -18.07 29.79 16.53
CA HIS A 425 -18.75 29.05 17.59
C HIS A 425 -19.14 29.95 18.77
N GLY A 426 -18.92 31.26 18.69
CA GLY A 426 -19.24 32.21 19.77
C GLY A 426 -18.38 32.04 21.03
N VAL A 427 -17.20 31.44 20.90
CA VAL A 427 -16.28 31.23 22.04
C VAL A 427 -15.31 32.41 22.13
N PRO A 428 -15.14 33.02 23.33
CA PRO A 428 -14.20 34.12 23.51
C PRO A 428 -12.76 33.66 23.24
N LEU A 429 -11.96 34.54 22.63
CA LEU A 429 -10.57 34.22 22.28
C LEU A 429 -9.68 34.18 23.53
N PRO A 430 -8.82 33.15 23.70
CA PRO A 430 -7.85 33.15 24.78
C PRO A 430 -6.83 34.30 24.67
N ASN A 431 -6.46 34.90 25.80
CA ASN A 431 -5.53 36.03 25.84
C ASN A 431 -4.17 35.73 25.19
N TRP A 432 -3.66 34.51 25.36
CA TRP A 432 -2.38 34.11 24.73
C TRP A 432 -2.48 34.15 23.20
N LEU A 433 -3.63 33.76 22.62
CA LEU A 433 -3.86 33.74 21.19
C LEU A 433 -3.99 35.17 20.65
N ILE A 434 -4.76 36.02 21.33
CA ILE A 434 -4.88 37.46 21.01
C ILE A 434 -3.49 38.10 21.01
N ASN A 435 -2.71 37.91 22.08
CA ASN A 435 -1.39 38.51 22.22
C ASN A 435 -0.39 37.99 21.18
N SER A 436 -0.49 36.72 20.78
CA SER A 436 0.35 36.16 19.72
C SER A 436 0.01 36.78 18.36
N TYR A 437 -1.28 36.95 18.05
CA TYR A 437 -1.73 37.42 16.75
C TYR A 437 -1.60 38.95 16.60
N LYS A 438 -1.79 39.72 17.68
CA LYS A 438 -1.56 41.17 17.74
C LYS A 438 -0.16 41.56 17.28
N LYS A 439 0.85 40.76 17.63
CA LYS A 439 2.25 40.97 17.23
C LYS A 439 2.50 40.82 15.73
N VAL A 440 1.57 40.19 15.02
CA VAL A 440 1.76 39.77 13.63
C VAL A 440 0.84 40.56 12.71
N ASP A 441 -0.48 40.50 12.94
CA ASP A 441 -1.46 41.22 12.13
C ASP A 441 -2.68 41.64 12.97
N ALA A 442 -2.53 42.76 13.68
CA ALA A 442 -3.63 43.38 14.42
C ALA A 442 -4.75 43.92 13.53
N ALA A 443 -4.45 44.30 12.28
CA ALA A 443 -5.45 44.83 11.35
C ALA A 443 -6.38 43.73 10.84
N GLU A 444 -5.86 42.52 10.61
CA GLU A 444 -6.70 41.36 10.31
C GLU A 444 -7.52 40.91 11.51
N LEU A 445 -6.98 40.97 12.73
CA LEU A 445 -7.76 40.68 13.94
C LEU A 445 -8.99 41.60 14.06
N LEU A 446 -8.80 42.90 13.80
CA LEU A 446 -9.89 43.88 13.77
C LEU A 446 -10.96 43.50 12.74
N ARG A 447 -10.54 43.12 11.53
CA ARG A 447 -11.46 42.64 10.48
C ARG A 447 -12.22 41.38 10.89
N LEU A 448 -11.57 40.48 11.64
CA LEU A 448 -12.23 39.29 12.18
C LEU A 448 -13.26 39.64 13.26
N TYR A 449 -12.95 40.53 14.21
CA TYR A 449 -13.95 40.97 15.19
C TYR A 449 -15.16 41.64 14.53
N LEU A 450 -14.92 42.50 13.54
CA LEU A 450 -16.00 43.13 12.76
C LEU A 450 -16.86 42.10 12.02
N LYS A 451 -16.24 41.07 11.44
CA LYS A 451 -16.97 40.00 10.72
C LYS A 451 -17.95 39.24 11.63
N TYR A 452 -17.68 39.15 12.92
CA TYR A 452 -18.50 38.43 13.91
C TYR A 452 -19.28 39.37 14.84
N ASP A 453 -19.41 40.65 14.49
CA ASP A 453 -20.14 41.67 15.25
C ASP A 453 -19.67 41.87 16.71
N LEU A 454 -18.39 41.57 16.99
CA LEU A 454 -17.77 41.77 18.30
C LEU A 454 -17.27 43.21 18.46
N LEU A 455 -18.21 44.14 18.57
CA LEU A 455 -17.93 45.58 18.54
C LEU A 455 -17.12 46.07 19.76
N GLU A 456 -17.40 45.57 20.96
CA GLU A 456 -16.69 45.95 22.19
C GLU A 456 -15.19 45.57 22.12
N GLU A 457 -14.91 44.30 21.79
CA GLU A 457 -13.54 43.80 21.63
C GLU A 457 -12.80 44.52 20.49
N ALA A 458 -13.50 44.88 19.41
CA ALA A 458 -12.95 45.68 18.32
C ALA A 458 -12.56 47.10 18.79
N VAL A 459 -13.41 47.74 19.60
CA VAL A 459 -13.14 49.08 20.18
C VAL A 459 -11.92 49.04 21.09
N ASP A 460 -11.81 48.03 21.93
CA ASP A 460 -10.69 47.88 22.84
C ASP A 460 -9.40 47.56 22.07
N LEU A 461 -9.44 46.70 21.04
CA LEU A 461 -8.31 46.46 20.14
C LEU A 461 -7.84 47.74 19.45
N VAL A 462 -8.74 48.55 18.90
CA VAL A 462 -8.39 49.82 18.24
C VAL A 462 -7.80 50.79 19.25
N SER A 463 -8.39 50.89 20.45
CA SER A 463 -7.89 51.77 21.51
C SER A 463 -6.45 51.42 21.91
N GLU A 464 -6.19 50.13 22.11
CA GLU A 464 -4.84 49.62 22.42
C GLU A 464 -3.88 49.80 21.23
N TYR A 465 -4.34 49.60 20.01
CA TYR A 465 -3.50 49.73 18.82
C TYR A 465 -3.07 51.19 18.59
N VAL A 466 -3.99 52.14 18.78
CA VAL A 466 -3.67 53.58 18.75
C VAL A 466 -2.66 53.93 19.83
N ASP A 467 -2.86 53.45 21.07
CA ASP A 467 -1.91 53.66 22.16
C ASP A 467 -0.52 53.07 21.85
N ALA A 468 -0.48 51.90 21.21
CA ALA A 468 0.75 51.24 20.77
C ALA A 468 1.50 52.02 19.70
N VAL A 469 0.81 52.55 18.68
CA VAL A 469 1.43 53.43 17.67
C VAL A 469 1.97 54.70 18.32
N LEU A 470 1.29 55.23 19.35
CA LEU A 470 1.75 56.37 20.15
C LEU A 470 2.87 56.04 21.15
N GLY A 471 3.36 54.78 21.17
CA GLY A 471 4.51 54.34 21.97
C GLY A 471 4.17 53.64 23.28
N LYS A 472 2.90 53.49 23.65
CA LYS A 472 2.50 52.76 24.86
C LYS A 472 2.28 51.29 24.54
N GLY A 473 3.18 50.41 24.96
CA GLY A 473 3.01 48.97 24.73
C GLY A 473 3.21 48.54 23.27
N HIS A 474 3.98 49.31 22.49
CA HIS A 474 4.28 49.03 21.08
C HIS A 474 4.84 47.60 20.83
N GLN A 475 5.54 47.01 21.81
CA GLN A 475 6.05 45.64 21.78
C GLN A 475 4.95 44.57 21.69
N TYR A 476 3.75 44.83 22.22
CA TYR A 476 2.63 43.90 22.16
C TYR A 476 2.00 43.82 20.76
N PHE A 477 2.27 44.79 19.89
CA PHE A 477 1.77 44.89 18.52
C PHE A 477 2.86 44.64 17.46
N GLY A 478 4.06 44.22 17.87
CA GLY A 478 5.18 43.99 16.94
C GLY A 478 5.70 45.27 16.29
N ILE A 479 5.40 46.44 16.85
CA ILE A 479 5.84 47.72 16.31
C ILE A 479 7.26 48.01 16.82
N GLU A 480 8.24 47.98 15.92
CA GLU A 480 9.65 48.25 16.25
C GLU A 480 9.88 49.71 16.65
N PHE A 481 9.31 50.63 15.87
CA PHE A 481 9.47 52.06 16.09
C PHE A 481 8.10 52.72 16.20
N PRO A 482 7.72 53.23 17.38
CA PRO A 482 6.49 54.01 17.52
C PRO A 482 6.63 55.37 16.83
N LEU A 483 5.50 56.10 16.75
CA LEU A 483 5.43 57.42 16.12
C LEU A 483 6.53 58.35 16.66
N SER A 484 7.48 58.68 15.79
CA SER A 484 8.63 59.55 16.08
C SER A 484 9.02 60.30 14.81
N ALA A 485 9.56 61.51 14.96
CA ALA A 485 10.07 62.33 13.86
C ALA A 485 11.31 61.74 13.15
N THR A 486 11.76 60.53 13.53
CA THR A 486 12.95 59.85 12.99
C THR A 486 12.66 58.43 12.51
N ALA A 487 11.47 57.93 12.78
CA ALA A 487 11.07 56.56 12.49
C ALA A 487 10.15 56.51 11.25
N PRO A 488 10.10 55.37 10.53
CA PRO A 488 9.10 55.14 9.49
C PRO A 488 7.69 55.21 10.08
N MET A 489 6.75 55.82 9.35
CA MET A 489 5.36 55.96 9.82
C MET A 489 4.63 54.61 9.80
N VAL A 490 4.11 54.21 10.96
CA VAL A 490 3.18 53.08 11.11
C VAL A 490 1.77 53.61 10.89
N TRP A 491 1.06 53.06 9.91
CA TRP A 491 -0.30 53.48 9.56
C TRP A 491 -1.35 52.59 10.23
N LEU A 492 -2.40 53.22 10.75
CA LEU A 492 -3.58 52.52 11.27
C LEU A 492 -4.46 52.00 10.12
N PRO A 493 -5.22 50.92 10.32
CA PRO A 493 -6.15 50.38 9.33
C PRO A 493 -7.44 51.21 9.27
N TYR A 494 -7.34 52.43 8.73
CA TYR A 494 -8.44 53.40 8.69
C TYR A 494 -9.74 52.84 8.10
N SER A 495 -9.67 52.07 7.00
CA SER A 495 -10.86 51.47 6.40
C SER A 495 -11.65 50.57 7.37
N SER A 496 -10.95 49.82 8.22
CA SER A 496 -11.58 48.94 9.22
C SER A 496 -12.07 49.72 10.43
N ILE A 497 -11.38 50.81 10.80
CA ILE A 497 -11.82 51.72 11.86
C ILE A 497 -13.08 52.47 11.44
N ASP A 498 -13.15 52.93 10.20
CA ASP A 498 -14.32 53.61 9.65
C ASP A 498 -15.54 52.66 9.60
N GLN A 499 -15.31 51.40 9.21
CA GLN A 499 -16.34 50.35 9.29
C GLN A 499 -16.82 50.10 10.72
N LEU A 500 -15.92 50.09 11.70
CA LEU A 500 -16.28 49.97 13.12
C LEU A 500 -17.14 51.15 13.59
N LEU A 501 -16.75 52.37 13.24
CA LEU A 501 -17.51 53.59 13.58
C LEU A 501 -18.88 53.59 12.92
N GLN A 502 -18.99 53.12 11.67
CA GLN A 502 -20.27 52.96 10.99
C GLN A 502 -21.15 51.92 11.72
N ALA A 503 -20.62 50.74 12.01
CA ALA A 503 -21.37 49.67 12.70
C ALA A 503 -21.86 50.12 14.10
N LEU A 504 -21.04 50.89 14.83
CA LEU A 504 -21.45 51.48 16.11
C LEU A 504 -22.56 52.53 15.94
N GLY A 505 -22.56 53.26 14.82
CA GLY A 505 -23.54 54.31 14.50
C GLY A 505 -24.90 53.81 13.99
N GLU A 506 -24.96 52.61 13.40
CA GLU A 506 -26.21 52.03 12.84
C GLU A 506 -27.29 51.79 13.90
N ASN A 507 -26.90 51.59 15.17
CA ASN A 507 -27.81 51.42 16.32
C ASN A 507 -27.80 52.65 17.24
N SER A 508 -28.21 53.81 16.71
CA SER A 508 -28.21 55.10 17.43
C SER A 508 -29.07 55.15 18.70
N ALA A 509 -29.90 54.14 18.94
CA ALA A 509 -30.71 54.00 20.17
C ALA A 509 -29.91 53.41 21.35
N ASN A 510 -28.76 52.77 21.10
CA ASN A 510 -27.95 52.16 22.15
C ASN A 510 -26.94 53.18 22.70
N SER A 511 -27.21 53.70 23.91
CA SER A 511 -26.31 54.63 24.61
C SER A 511 -24.90 54.06 24.82
N HIS A 512 -24.77 52.74 24.91
CA HIS A 512 -23.47 52.07 25.05
C HIS A 512 -22.64 52.20 23.77
N ASN A 513 -23.22 51.95 22.59
CA ASN A 513 -22.51 52.07 21.31
C ASN A 513 -22.05 53.51 21.03
N LEU A 514 -22.85 54.50 21.45
CA LEU A 514 -22.47 55.91 21.38
C LEU A 514 -21.26 56.22 22.26
N ALA A 515 -21.22 55.68 23.49
CA ALA A 515 -20.07 55.85 24.39
C ALA A 515 -18.80 55.19 23.82
N LEU A 516 -18.91 53.99 23.22
CA LEU A 516 -17.80 53.31 22.56
C LEU A 516 -17.29 54.07 21.33
N SER A 517 -18.20 54.62 20.52
CA SER A 517 -17.85 55.45 19.36
C SER A 517 -17.11 56.72 19.78
N GLN A 518 -17.60 57.42 20.82
CA GLN A 518 -16.93 58.59 21.39
C GLN A 518 -15.51 58.24 21.90
N LYS A 519 -15.35 57.11 22.59
CA LYS A 519 -14.04 56.63 23.07
C LYS A 519 -13.04 56.48 21.92
N ILE A 520 -13.45 55.93 20.77
CA ILE A 520 -12.57 55.79 19.60
C ILE A 520 -12.25 57.16 19.00
N LEU A 521 -13.26 58.02 18.80
CA LEU A 521 -13.06 59.35 18.23
C LEU A 521 -12.07 60.18 19.06
N ASP A 522 -12.23 60.20 20.38
CA ASP A 522 -11.31 60.90 21.29
C ASP A 522 -9.86 60.39 21.17
N LYS A 523 -9.69 59.06 20.99
CA LYS A 523 -8.38 58.43 20.78
C LYS A 523 -7.78 58.81 19.42
N LEU A 524 -8.58 58.82 18.36
CA LEU A 524 -8.16 59.18 17.01
C LEU A 524 -7.79 60.66 16.92
N ASP A 525 -8.54 61.55 17.57
CA ASP A 525 -8.24 62.98 17.62
C ASP A 525 -6.90 63.24 18.31
N ASN A 526 -6.65 62.57 19.45
CA ASN A 526 -5.35 62.62 20.14
C ASN A 526 -4.21 62.10 19.25
N TYR A 527 -4.47 61.01 18.52
CA TYR A 527 -3.51 60.47 17.56
C TYR A 527 -3.18 61.47 16.44
N GLN A 528 -4.20 62.07 15.81
CA GLN A 528 -4.03 63.05 14.74
C GLN A 528 -3.23 64.28 15.21
N GLN A 529 -3.53 64.83 16.39
CA GLN A 529 -2.78 65.94 16.97
C GLN A 529 -1.28 65.61 17.16
N LYS A 530 -0.98 64.37 17.58
CA LYS A 530 0.41 63.92 17.77
C LYS A 530 1.13 63.65 16.45
N VAL A 531 0.43 63.11 15.45
CA VAL A 531 0.96 62.94 14.09
C VAL A 531 1.26 64.30 13.46
N ASP A 532 0.38 65.28 13.59
CA ASP A 532 0.59 66.65 13.10
C ASP A 532 1.82 67.30 13.74
N LYS A 533 2.02 67.08 15.05
CA LYS A 533 3.22 67.57 15.73
C LYS A 533 4.49 66.86 15.23
N ALA A 534 4.47 65.54 15.16
CA ALA A 534 5.63 64.74 14.73
C ALA A 534 6.02 65.00 13.27
N THR A 535 5.04 65.21 12.38
CA THR A 535 5.27 65.57 10.98
C THR A 535 5.84 66.97 10.84
N ARG A 536 5.37 67.95 11.62
CA ARG A 536 6.00 69.29 11.67
C ARG A 536 7.46 69.19 12.13
N ASP A 537 7.72 68.44 13.19
CA ASP A 537 9.08 68.25 13.72
C ASP A 537 10.02 67.55 12.71
N LEU A 538 9.50 66.59 11.94
CA LEU A 538 10.23 65.95 10.83
C LEU A 538 10.54 66.96 9.72
N LEU A 539 9.56 67.76 9.29
CA LEU A 539 9.75 68.78 8.25
C LEU A 539 10.75 69.86 8.68
N PHE A 540 10.72 70.29 9.95
CA PHE A 540 11.74 71.21 10.49
C PHE A 540 13.15 70.61 10.44
N ARG A 541 13.30 69.30 10.69
CA ARG A 541 14.60 68.62 10.61
C ARG A 541 15.10 68.40 9.19
N LEU A 542 14.21 68.23 8.21
CA LEU A 542 14.57 68.09 6.80
C LEU A 542 14.95 69.43 6.13
N ASN A 543 14.50 70.55 6.71
CA ASN A 543 14.78 71.90 6.24
C ASN A 543 16.02 72.55 6.90
N LEU A 544 16.65 71.86 7.86
CA LEU A 544 17.94 72.18 8.48
C LEU A 544 19.03 71.30 7.85
#